data_AF-R9AZ90-F1
#
_entry.id   AF-R9AZ90-F1
#
_cell.length_a   1.000
_cell.length_b   1.000
_cell.length_c   1.000
_cell.angle_alpha   90.00
_cell.angle_beta   90.00
_cell.angle_gamma   90.00
#
_symmetry.space_group_name_H-M   'P 1'
#
loop_
_entity.id
_entity.type
_entity.pdbx_description
1 polymer ?
#
loop_
_entity_poly.entity_id
_entity_poly.type
_entity_poly.pdbx_seq_one_letter_code
_entity_poly.pdbx_strand_id
1 'polypeptide(L)'
;MKKQIWIVIILIGLIISIIAANFEKKYDTEININLDESISKENLKIIVNTYSYLLDGYEPSRYVGETNTYFFLYKNSNLQDYKKTKINEYSDYYIYAKYGNKYAKMKYTNSLVMGGDITKINIFLNKFNNINYLSTSGVNSSPEAVAKNSFKDIDAFKNNKHDMKMLSYLDKP
;
A
#
# COMPACT_ATOMS: atom_id res chain seq x y z
N MET A 1 4.48 10.84 -55.98
CA MET A 1 3.20 10.60 -55.28
C MET A 1 3.19 9.34 -54.41
N LYS A 2 3.38 8.12 -54.93
CA LYS A 2 3.28 6.88 -54.09
C LYS A 2 4.24 6.84 -52.89
N LYS A 3 5.51 7.28 -53.03
CA LYS A 3 6.48 7.33 -51.91
C LYS A 3 6.13 8.33 -50.80
N GLN A 4 5.50 9.46 -51.15
CA GLN A 4 5.07 10.48 -50.15
C GLN A 4 3.90 9.97 -49.30
N ILE A 5 2.98 9.20 -49.89
CA ILE A 5 1.85 8.59 -49.17
C ILE A 5 2.34 7.55 -48.15
N TRP A 6 3.33 6.73 -48.51
CA TRP A 6 3.92 5.74 -47.59
C TRP A 6 4.64 6.39 -46.40
N ILE A 7 5.35 7.50 -46.62
CA ILE A 7 6.02 8.24 -45.53
C ILE A 7 5.00 8.82 -44.55
N VAL A 8 3.88 9.36 -45.06
CA VAL A 8 2.81 9.93 -44.23
C VAL A 8 2.13 8.83 -43.38
N ILE A 9 1.89 7.65 -43.94
CA ILE A 9 1.29 6.51 -43.21
C ILE A 9 2.21 6.05 -42.07
N ILE A 10 3.53 5.95 -42.31
CA ILE A 10 4.50 5.57 -41.27
C ILE A 10 4.57 6.63 -40.17
N LEU A 11 4.54 7.91 -40.53
CA LEU A 11 4.55 9.02 -39.55
C LEU A 11 3.29 9.03 -38.68
N ILE A 12 2.11 8.79 -39.26
CA ILE A 12 0.85 8.69 -38.50
C ILE A 12 0.89 7.49 -37.54
N GLY A 13 1.39 6.34 -37.99
CA GLY A 13 1.55 5.15 -37.15
C GLY A 13 2.49 5.38 -35.95
N LEU A 14 3.61 6.07 -36.17
CA LEU A 14 4.55 6.48 -35.11
C LEU A 14 3.93 7.49 -34.14
N ILE A 15 3.17 8.46 -34.62
CA ILE A 15 2.49 9.46 -33.77
C ILE A 15 1.41 8.78 -32.92
N ILE A 16 0.61 7.88 -33.47
CA ILE A 16 -0.43 7.15 -32.72
C ILE A 16 0.19 6.26 -31.63
N SER A 17 1.31 5.60 -31.92
CA SER A 17 2.01 4.77 -30.92
C SER A 17 2.69 5.58 -29.82
N ILE A 18 3.23 6.76 -30.13
CA ILE A 18 3.77 7.70 -29.12
C ILE A 18 2.65 8.30 -28.27
N ILE A 19 1.50 8.63 -28.87
CA ILE A 19 0.34 9.14 -28.14
C ILE A 19 -0.22 8.04 -27.22
N ALA A 20 -0.37 6.80 -27.71
CA ALA A 20 -0.84 5.67 -26.91
C ALA A 20 0.11 5.34 -25.73
N ALA A 21 1.43 5.44 -25.93
CA ALA A 21 2.41 5.23 -24.86
C ALA A 21 2.36 6.32 -23.77
N ASN A 22 1.84 7.53 -24.09
CA ASN A 22 1.71 8.63 -23.13
C ASN A 22 0.35 8.64 -22.39
N PHE A 23 -0.58 7.74 -22.72
CA PHE A 23 -1.85 7.55 -22.00
C PHE A 23 -1.76 6.49 -20.90
N GLU A 24 -0.57 6.22 -20.37
CA GLU A 24 -0.44 5.46 -19.14
C GLU A 24 -1.07 6.28 -18.01
N LYS A 25 -2.28 5.88 -17.57
CA LYS A 25 -3.01 6.57 -16.50
C LYS A 25 -2.16 6.54 -15.24
N LYS A 26 -1.59 7.68 -14.87
CA LYS A 26 -0.92 7.85 -13.57
C LYS A 26 -1.97 8.12 -12.52
N TYR A 27 -2.26 7.10 -11.72
CA TYR A 27 -3.18 7.23 -10.58
C TYR A 27 -2.45 7.85 -9.39
N ASP A 28 -3.05 8.87 -8.78
CA ASP A 28 -2.49 9.47 -7.58
C ASP A 28 -2.61 8.52 -6.37
N THR A 29 -1.78 8.78 -5.35
CA THR A 29 -1.83 8.06 -4.07
C THR A 29 -2.06 9.05 -2.93
N GLU A 30 -3.02 8.74 -2.06
CA GLU A 30 -3.36 9.49 -0.85
C GLU A 30 -3.21 8.56 0.35
N ILE A 31 -2.40 8.93 1.34
CA ILE A 31 -2.16 8.12 2.54
C ILE A 31 -2.49 8.95 3.77
N ASN A 32 -3.45 8.47 4.56
CA ASN A 32 -3.88 9.09 5.80
C ASN A 32 -3.60 8.16 6.96
N ILE A 33 -2.95 8.68 8.01
CA ILE A 33 -2.64 7.95 9.23
C ILE A 33 -3.27 8.71 10.39
N ASN A 34 -4.30 8.12 10.97
CA ASN A 34 -5.05 8.67 12.09
C ASN A 34 -4.74 7.86 13.34
N LEU A 35 -4.46 8.54 14.44
CA LEU A 35 -4.07 7.93 15.70
C LEU A 35 -5.08 8.33 16.76
N ASP A 36 -5.55 7.34 17.52
CA ASP A 36 -6.23 7.59 18.78
C ASP A 36 -5.37 8.47 19.69
N GLU A 37 -6.00 9.40 20.42
CA GLU A 37 -5.30 10.40 21.26
C GLU A 37 -4.38 9.77 22.31
N SER A 38 -4.68 8.53 22.73
CA SER A 38 -3.89 7.79 23.71
C SER A 38 -2.62 7.13 23.14
N ILE A 39 -2.39 7.22 21.83
CA ILE A 39 -1.28 6.58 21.14
C ILE A 39 -0.14 7.58 20.90
N SER A 40 1.05 7.26 21.43
CA SER A 40 2.23 8.09 21.23
C SER A 40 2.84 7.91 19.83
N LYS A 41 2.98 9.03 19.11
CA LYS A 41 3.53 9.10 17.74
C LYS A 41 4.97 8.59 17.65
N GLU A 42 5.78 8.85 18.67
CA GLU A 42 7.22 8.55 18.73
C GLU A 42 7.51 7.05 18.58
N ASN A 43 6.58 6.22 19.05
CA ASN A 43 6.76 4.78 19.14
C ASN A 43 6.25 4.03 17.91
N LEU A 44 5.76 4.75 16.90
CA LEU A 44 5.11 4.17 15.73
C LEU A 44 6.02 4.13 14.50
N LYS A 45 6.09 2.97 13.87
CA LYS A 45 6.62 2.79 12.52
C LYS A 45 5.62 2.00 11.69
N ILE A 46 5.41 2.40 10.44
CA ILE A 46 4.48 1.74 9.50
C ILE A 46 5.16 1.59 8.15
N ILE A 47 5.09 0.37 7.61
CA ILE A 47 5.40 0.09 6.22
C ILE A 47 4.17 -0.45 5.50
N VAL A 48 4.10 -0.19 4.20
CA VAL A 48 3.21 -0.89 3.28
C VAL A 48 4.04 -1.84 2.43
N ASN A 49 3.60 -3.09 2.32
CA ASN A 49 4.16 -4.09 1.44
C ASN A 49 3.15 -4.41 0.35
N THR A 50 3.58 -4.34 -0.91
CA THR A 50 2.72 -4.64 -2.07
C THR A 50 2.45 -6.13 -2.17
N TYR A 51 1.24 -6.52 -2.59
CA TYR A 51 0.79 -7.90 -2.62
C TYR A 51 -0.15 -8.17 -3.82
N SER A 52 -0.34 -9.45 -4.16
CA SER A 52 -1.39 -9.94 -5.05
C SER A 52 -1.10 -9.66 -6.54
N TYR A 53 -1.77 -8.72 -7.21
CA TYR A 53 -1.61 -8.46 -8.64
C TYR A 53 -0.97 -7.10 -8.93
N LEU A 54 -0.27 -6.99 -10.05
CA LEU A 54 -0.07 -5.71 -10.73
C LEU A 54 -1.36 -5.28 -11.42
N LEU A 55 -1.57 -3.98 -11.51
CA LEU A 55 -2.72 -3.38 -12.19
C LEU A 55 -2.34 -2.91 -13.59
N ASP A 56 -3.26 -3.09 -14.53
CA ASP A 56 -3.31 -2.35 -15.79
C ASP A 56 -4.61 -1.53 -15.77
N GLY A 57 -4.47 -0.23 -15.55
CA GLY A 57 -5.62 0.60 -15.22
C GLY A 57 -6.25 0.21 -13.87
N TYR A 58 -7.50 -0.25 -13.91
CA TYR A 58 -8.24 -0.75 -12.73
C TYR A 58 -8.28 -2.27 -12.64
N GLU A 59 -7.77 -2.96 -13.67
CA GLU A 59 -7.89 -4.41 -13.79
C GLU A 59 -6.61 -5.12 -13.31
N PRO A 60 -6.74 -6.20 -12.53
CA PRO A 60 -5.62 -7.08 -12.24
C PRO A 60 -5.04 -7.67 -13.53
N SER A 61 -3.76 -7.40 -13.81
CA SER A 61 -3.11 -7.84 -15.05
C SER A 61 -2.21 -9.06 -14.82
N ARG A 62 -1.33 -9.02 -13.81
CA ARG A 62 -0.36 -10.09 -13.53
C ARG A 62 -0.26 -10.40 -12.05
N TYR A 63 -0.49 -11.66 -11.68
CA TYR A 63 -0.25 -12.11 -10.31
C TYR A 63 1.24 -12.08 -9.96
N VAL A 64 1.57 -11.43 -8.85
CA VAL A 64 2.93 -11.33 -8.29
C VAL A 64 3.02 -11.88 -6.86
N GLY A 65 1.88 -12.12 -6.19
CA GLY A 65 1.84 -12.74 -4.86
C GLY A 65 2.50 -11.88 -3.78
N GLU A 66 3.21 -12.53 -2.85
CA GLU A 66 4.02 -11.84 -1.83
C GLU A 66 5.27 -11.24 -2.47
N THR A 67 5.43 -9.93 -2.39
CA THR A 67 6.61 -9.25 -2.94
C THR A 67 7.51 -8.75 -1.82
N ASN A 68 8.78 -8.49 -2.13
CA ASN A 68 9.71 -7.83 -1.19
C ASN A 68 9.70 -6.30 -1.31
N THR A 69 8.80 -5.75 -2.13
CA THR A 69 8.67 -4.31 -2.33
C THR A 69 7.88 -3.72 -1.17
N TYR A 70 8.50 -2.80 -0.44
CA TYR A 70 7.88 -2.11 0.67
C TYR A 70 8.25 -0.64 0.67
N PHE A 71 7.40 0.16 1.30
CA PHE A 71 7.61 1.60 1.46
C PHE A 71 7.31 1.97 2.91
N PHE A 72 8.16 2.80 3.52
CA PHE A 72 7.81 3.41 4.79
C PHE A 72 6.69 4.42 4.56
N LEU A 73 5.63 4.29 5.34
CA LEU A 73 4.56 5.29 5.39
C LEU A 73 4.79 6.23 6.56
N TYR A 74 5.20 5.70 7.70
CA TYR A 74 5.41 6.48 8.92
C TYR A 74 6.63 6.00 9.67
N LYS A 75 7.50 6.94 10.07
CA LYS A 75 8.61 6.71 10.99
C LYS A 75 9.10 8.04 11.54
N ASN A 76 9.77 8.02 12.70
CA ASN A 76 10.32 9.21 13.34
C ASN A 76 9.26 10.31 13.50
N SER A 77 8.07 9.91 13.95
CA SER A 77 6.91 10.79 14.16
C SER A 77 6.38 11.52 12.91
N ASN A 78 6.77 11.08 11.71
CA ASN A 78 6.46 11.77 10.45
C ASN A 78 5.96 10.82 9.34
N LEU A 79 5.01 11.32 8.55
CA LEU A 79 4.62 10.70 7.27
C LEU A 79 5.78 10.84 6.28
N GLN A 80 6.10 9.77 5.58
CA GLN A 80 7.20 9.75 4.61
C GLN A 80 6.72 10.14 3.22
N ASP A 81 7.61 10.64 2.37
CA ASP A 81 7.27 10.91 0.97
C ASP A 81 7.06 9.60 0.20
N TYR A 82 5.81 9.36 -0.19
CA TYR A 82 5.39 8.20 -0.98
C TYR A 82 5.01 8.57 -2.42
N LYS A 83 5.08 9.84 -2.84
CA LYS A 83 4.58 10.28 -4.15
C LYS A 83 5.33 9.68 -5.33
N LYS A 84 6.60 9.29 -5.13
CA LYS A 84 7.44 8.66 -6.16
C LYS A 84 7.42 7.13 -6.10
N THR A 85 6.58 6.56 -5.25
CA THR A 85 6.48 5.11 -5.10
C THR A 85 5.50 4.54 -6.12
N LYS A 86 5.61 3.23 -6.35
CA LYS A 86 4.74 2.47 -7.26
C LYS A 86 3.58 1.81 -6.52
N ILE A 87 3.14 2.38 -5.39
CA ILE A 87 2.09 1.77 -4.54
C ILE A 87 0.80 1.58 -5.36
N ASN A 88 0.44 2.56 -6.17
CA ASN A 88 -0.73 2.54 -7.04
C ASN A 88 -0.74 1.43 -8.12
N GLU A 89 0.40 0.81 -8.43
CA GLU A 89 0.51 -0.23 -9.46
C GLU A 89 0.05 -1.62 -8.97
N TYR A 90 -0.39 -1.76 -7.71
CA TYR A 90 -0.72 -3.06 -7.11
C TYR A 90 -2.17 -3.15 -6.60
N SER A 91 -2.77 -4.33 -6.67
CA SER A 91 -4.17 -4.57 -6.28
C SER A 91 -4.39 -4.59 -4.78
N ASP A 92 -3.41 -5.08 -4.01
CA ASP A 92 -3.52 -5.28 -2.57
C ASP A 92 -2.22 -4.93 -1.87
N TYR A 93 -2.33 -4.73 -0.56
CA TYR A 93 -1.24 -4.44 0.32
C TYR A 93 -1.37 -5.21 1.63
N TYR A 94 -0.23 -5.42 2.28
CA TYR A 94 -0.16 -5.62 3.71
C TYR A 94 0.43 -4.38 4.37
N ILE A 95 -0.31 -3.86 5.34
CA ILE A 95 0.18 -2.84 6.25
C ILE A 95 0.83 -3.55 7.43
N TYR A 96 2.10 -3.28 7.68
CA TYR A 96 2.80 -3.73 8.88
C TYR A 96 3.11 -2.52 9.74
N ALA A 97 2.85 -2.64 11.04
CA ALA A 97 3.12 -1.57 12.00
C ALA A 97 3.85 -2.10 13.21
N LYS A 98 4.72 -1.27 13.78
CA LYS A 98 5.36 -1.47 15.08
C LYS A 98 4.93 -0.34 15.99
N TYR A 99 4.48 -0.69 17.20
CA TYR A 99 4.16 0.26 18.27
C TYR A 99 4.83 -0.20 19.56
N GLY A 100 5.85 0.54 20.01
CA GLY A 100 6.73 0.10 21.09
C GLY A 100 7.42 -1.21 20.70
N ASN A 101 7.21 -2.28 21.48
CA ASN A 101 7.79 -3.61 21.22
C ASN A 101 6.82 -4.59 20.55
N LYS A 102 5.65 -4.12 20.11
CA LYS A 102 4.60 -4.96 19.52
C LYS A 102 4.39 -4.65 18.05
N TYR A 103 3.83 -5.61 17.33
CA TYR A 103 3.66 -5.59 15.89
C TYR A 103 2.23 -5.93 15.48
N ALA A 104 1.75 -5.29 14.42
CA ALA A 104 0.46 -5.55 13.83
C ALA A 104 0.59 -5.71 12.31
N LYS A 105 -0.33 -6.49 11.73
CA LYS A 105 -0.47 -6.70 10.29
C LYS A 105 -1.94 -6.55 9.91
N MET A 106 -2.21 -5.84 8.83
CA MET A 106 -3.55 -5.69 8.26
C MET A 106 -3.50 -5.81 6.74
N LYS A 107 -4.41 -6.58 6.14
CA LYS A 107 -4.60 -6.60 4.69
C LYS A 107 -5.39 -5.36 4.27
N TYR A 108 -5.00 -4.74 3.16
CA TYR A 108 -5.68 -3.61 2.56
C TYR A 108 -5.85 -3.84 1.07
N THR A 109 -7.01 -3.54 0.52
CA THR A 109 -7.28 -3.64 -0.92
C THR A 109 -7.24 -2.26 -1.53
N ASN A 110 -6.52 -2.10 -2.65
CA ASN A 110 -6.38 -0.82 -3.32
C ASN A 110 -7.77 -0.30 -3.76
N SER A 111 -8.05 0.97 -3.52
CA SER A 111 -9.31 1.60 -3.97
C SER A 111 -9.48 1.58 -5.49
N LEU A 112 -8.39 1.51 -6.26
CA LEU A 112 -8.46 1.37 -7.72
C LEU A 112 -9.22 0.11 -8.14
N VAL A 113 -9.02 -1.03 -7.46
CA VAL A 113 -9.76 -2.28 -7.78
C VAL A 113 -11.21 -2.25 -7.28
N MET A 114 -11.57 -1.25 -6.48
CA MET A 114 -12.93 -1.00 -6.01
C MET A 114 -13.63 0.09 -6.86
N GLY A 115 -13.03 0.51 -7.98
CA GLY A 115 -13.57 1.54 -8.87
C GLY A 115 -13.25 2.97 -8.47
N GLY A 116 -12.35 3.19 -7.50
CA GLY A 116 -11.80 4.51 -7.19
C GLY A 116 -10.83 4.98 -8.27
N ASP A 117 -10.60 6.29 -8.35
CA ASP A 117 -9.71 6.95 -9.31
C ASP A 117 -8.33 7.30 -8.74
N ILE A 118 -8.16 7.12 -7.42
CA ILE A 118 -6.91 7.26 -6.70
C ILE A 118 -6.67 6.03 -5.82
N THR A 119 -5.41 5.75 -5.50
CA THR A 119 -5.05 4.82 -4.43
C THR A 119 -5.14 5.52 -3.09
N LYS A 120 -6.18 5.23 -2.32
CA LYS A 120 -6.41 5.80 -1.00
C LYS A 120 -6.14 4.76 0.08
N ILE A 121 -5.14 5.01 0.92
CA ILE A 121 -4.77 4.15 2.05
C ILE A 121 -5.05 4.91 3.34
N ASN A 122 -6.15 4.56 4.01
CA ASN A 122 -6.48 5.11 5.32
C ASN A 122 -6.12 4.08 6.40
N ILE A 123 -5.22 4.48 7.31
CA ILE A 123 -4.77 3.65 8.42
C ILE A 123 -5.18 4.34 9.70
N PHE A 124 -5.91 3.62 10.53
CA PHE A 124 -6.28 4.05 11.86
C PHE A 124 -5.55 3.15 12.86
N LEU A 125 -4.89 3.77 13.83
CA LEU A 125 -4.48 3.08 15.05
C LEU A 125 -5.49 3.44 16.13
N ASN A 126 -6.29 2.44 16.51
CA ASN A 126 -7.35 2.59 17.49
C ASN A 126 -7.02 1.80 18.75
N LYS A 127 -7.72 2.13 19.84
CA LYS A 127 -7.66 1.41 21.11
C LYS A 127 -9.05 0.94 21.52
N PHE A 128 -9.19 -0.36 21.78
CA PHE A 128 -10.42 -0.95 22.32
C PHE A 128 -10.07 -1.88 23.48
N ASN A 129 -10.65 -1.66 24.66
CA ASN A 129 -10.38 -2.46 25.87
C ASN A 129 -8.87 -2.67 26.14
N ASN A 130 -8.08 -1.60 26.07
CA ASN A 130 -6.61 -1.60 26.21
C ASN A 130 -5.83 -2.38 25.13
N ILE A 131 -6.48 -2.80 24.05
CA ILE A 131 -5.85 -3.42 22.89
C ILE A 131 -5.70 -2.35 21.81
N ASN A 132 -4.46 -2.08 21.42
CA ASN A 132 -4.19 -1.27 20.23
C ASN A 132 -4.33 -2.16 19.00
N TYR A 133 -4.90 -1.65 17.91
CA TYR A 133 -5.07 -2.38 16.67
C TYR A 133 -5.10 -1.47 15.44
N LEU A 134 -4.80 -2.06 14.27
CA LEU A 134 -4.94 -1.40 12.97
C LEU A 134 -6.35 -1.57 12.41
N SER A 135 -6.90 -0.51 11.81
CA SER A 135 -8.13 -0.55 11.03
C SER A 135 -8.11 0.42 9.85
N THR A 136 -9.11 0.29 8.99
CA THR A 136 -9.34 1.18 7.83
C THR A 136 -10.33 2.31 8.13
N SER A 137 -10.90 2.33 9.34
CA SER A 137 -11.83 3.37 9.80
C SER A 137 -11.61 3.69 11.29
N GLY A 138 -12.07 4.87 11.72
CA GLY A 138 -12.11 5.30 13.12
C GLY A 138 -13.31 4.75 13.91
N VAL A 139 -14.18 3.96 13.28
CA VAL A 139 -15.31 3.31 13.95
C VAL A 139 -14.82 2.01 14.59
N ASN A 140 -15.45 1.62 15.70
CA ASN A 140 -15.14 0.37 16.37
C ASN A 140 -15.28 -0.83 15.42
N SER A 141 -14.20 -1.59 15.29
CA SER A 141 -14.17 -2.83 14.51
C SER A 141 -14.86 -3.97 15.27
N SER A 142 -15.26 -5.02 14.56
CA SER A 142 -15.74 -6.24 15.22
C SER A 142 -14.64 -6.85 16.10
N PRO A 143 -15.00 -7.60 17.17
CA PRO A 143 -14.02 -8.27 18.03
C PRO A 143 -13.01 -9.14 17.26
N GLU A 144 -13.46 -9.81 16.20
CA GLU A 144 -12.60 -10.64 15.34
C GLU A 144 -11.59 -9.79 14.57
N ALA A 145 -12.02 -8.66 14.03
CA ALA A 145 -11.14 -7.74 13.32
C ALA A 145 -10.12 -7.09 14.28
N VAL A 146 -10.56 -6.72 15.49
CA VAL A 146 -9.65 -6.24 16.56
C VAL A 146 -8.63 -7.32 16.91
N ALA A 147 -9.07 -8.56 17.16
CA ALA A 147 -8.18 -9.67 17.51
C ALA A 147 -7.19 -10.00 16.38
N LYS A 148 -7.61 -9.89 15.11
CA LYS A 148 -6.76 -10.15 13.95
C LYS A 148 -5.67 -9.09 13.79
N ASN A 149 -6.06 -7.83 13.85
CA ASN A 149 -5.20 -6.68 13.52
C ASN A 149 -4.56 -6.01 14.75
N SER A 150 -4.68 -6.61 15.94
CA SER A 150 -4.08 -6.09 17.17
C SER A 150 -2.57 -6.18 17.16
N PHE A 151 -1.96 -5.28 17.92
CA PHE A 151 -0.53 -5.29 18.20
C PHE A 151 -0.18 -6.44 19.14
N LYS A 152 0.67 -7.35 18.68
CA LYS A 152 1.08 -8.60 19.33
C LYS A 152 2.60 -8.71 19.43
N ASP A 153 3.08 -9.62 20.25
CA ASP A 153 4.51 -9.95 20.28
C ASP A 153 4.95 -10.60 18.96
N ILE A 154 6.23 -10.47 18.63
CA ILE A 154 6.78 -10.96 17.36
C ILE A 154 6.57 -12.47 17.15
N ASP A 155 6.48 -13.24 18.23
CA ASP A 155 6.20 -14.68 18.21
C ASP A 155 4.88 -15.03 17.54
N ALA A 156 3.91 -14.12 17.49
CA ALA A 156 2.65 -14.31 16.77
C ALA A 156 2.85 -14.44 15.24
N PHE A 157 4.00 -13.99 14.72
CA PHE A 157 4.30 -13.96 13.28
C PHE A 157 5.38 -14.97 12.86
N LYS A 158 6.00 -15.69 13.82
CA LYS A 158 7.17 -16.56 13.59
C LYS A 158 6.96 -17.68 12.55
N ASN A 159 5.71 -18.08 12.35
CA ASN A 159 5.36 -19.13 11.40
C ASN A 159 5.32 -18.65 9.94
N ASN A 160 5.38 -17.34 9.69
CA ASN A 160 5.46 -16.77 8.35
C ASN A 160 6.80 -16.04 8.17
N LYS A 161 7.69 -16.63 7.34
CA LYS A 161 9.01 -16.06 7.04
C LYS A 161 8.95 -14.69 6.37
N HIS A 162 7.94 -14.46 5.52
CA HIS A 162 7.74 -13.18 4.84
C HIS A 162 7.34 -12.10 5.84
N ASP A 163 6.41 -12.41 6.74
CA ASP A 163 5.99 -11.48 7.80
C ASP A 163 7.18 -11.11 8.69
N MET A 164 7.96 -12.11 9.14
CA MET A 164 9.17 -11.86 9.92
C MET A 164 10.17 -10.95 9.21
N LYS A 165 10.35 -11.13 7.90
CA LYS A 165 11.18 -10.27 7.08
C LYS A 165 10.65 -8.84 7.05
N MET A 166 9.36 -8.65 6.80
CA MET A 166 8.73 -7.33 6.75
C MET A 166 8.83 -6.61 8.12
N LEU A 167 8.55 -7.32 9.21
CA LEU A 167 8.63 -6.80 10.57
C LEU A 167 10.06 -6.38 10.93
N SER A 168 11.09 -7.12 10.49
CA SER A 168 12.49 -6.75 10.73
C SER A 168 12.89 -5.39 10.14
N TYR A 169 12.19 -4.90 9.10
CA TYR A 169 12.44 -3.56 8.58
C TYR A 169 11.94 -2.46 9.52
N LEU A 170 10.93 -2.74 10.35
CA LEU A 170 10.41 -1.80 11.36
C LEU A 170 11.36 -1.67 12.57
N ASP A 171 12.28 -2.61 12.75
CA ASP A 171 13.31 -2.56 13.80
C ASP A 171 14.54 -1.75 13.39
N LYS A 172 14.69 -1.47 12.11
CA LYS A 172 15.80 -0.65 11.61
C LYS A 172 15.65 0.79 12.09
N PRO A 173 16.77 1.51 12.33
CA PRO A 173 16.77 2.92 12.72
C PRO A 173 15.87 3.78 11.83
#